data_AF-A0A7S0ZM79-F1
#
_entry.id   AF-A0A7S0ZM79-F1
#
_cell.length_a   1.000
_cell.length_b   1.000
_cell.length_c   1.000
_cell.angle_alpha   90.00
_cell.angle_beta   90.00
_cell.angle_gamma   90.00
#
_symmetry.space_group_name_H-M   'P 1'
#
loop_
_entity.id
_entity.type
_entity.pdbx_description
1 polymer ?
#
loop_
_entity_poly.entity_id
_entity_poly.type
_entity_poly.pdbx_seq_one_letter_code
_entity_poly.pdbx_strand_id
1 'polypeptide(L)'
;LIRRGHMRSNQGVKVSSTSLLMALQRSNVVFVPMYIPLGVVPTPCASVDEACAELSLDPGCPTIGSRGHVTGCCKPCRFFHKEEGCRFGSQCKFCHLCGPRETALRKKSEKGISKLQDRVNTELVQAILDALASQVSSKESGFIVSL
;
A
#
# COMPACT_ATOMS: atom_id res chain seq x y z
N LEU A 1 -27.85 -27.42 -36.11
CA LEU A 1 -28.29 -27.61 -34.71
C LEU A 1 -27.65 -26.54 -33.84
N ILE A 2 -28.34 -25.41 -33.64
CA ILE A 2 -27.86 -24.28 -32.83
C ILE A 2 -28.27 -24.53 -31.37
N ARG A 3 -27.30 -24.70 -30.46
CA ARG A 3 -27.58 -24.76 -29.01
C ARG A 3 -27.51 -23.34 -28.43
N ARG A 4 -28.68 -22.77 -28.14
CA ARG A 4 -28.83 -21.52 -27.38
C ARG A 4 -28.42 -21.77 -25.92
N GLY A 5 -27.37 -21.11 -25.45
CA GLY A 5 -26.96 -21.11 -24.03
C GLY A 5 -27.86 -20.19 -23.20
N HIS A 6 -28.48 -20.74 -22.16
CA HIS A 6 -29.30 -20.01 -21.19
C HIS A 6 -28.40 -19.23 -20.22
N MET A 7 -28.61 -17.92 -20.12
CA MET A 7 -28.00 -17.05 -19.11
C MET A 7 -28.62 -17.35 -17.74
N ARG A 8 -27.80 -17.63 -16.72
CA ARG A 8 -28.27 -17.80 -15.34
C ARG A 8 -28.49 -16.42 -14.69
N SER A 9 -29.72 -16.20 -14.25
CA SER A 9 -30.18 -15.04 -13.51
C SER A 9 -29.53 -14.93 -12.13
N ASN A 10 -29.02 -13.74 -11.82
CA ASN A 10 -28.37 -13.38 -10.57
C ASN A 10 -29.46 -13.10 -9.51
N GLN A 11 -29.84 -14.11 -8.71
CA GLN A 11 -30.75 -13.92 -7.60
C GLN A 11 -30.01 -13.21 -6.46
N GLY A 12 -30.26 -11.90 -6.34
CA GLY A 12 -29.83 -11.09 -5.21
C GLY A 12 -30.45 -11.62 -3.92
N VAL A 13 -29.58 -12.12 -3.03
CA VAL A 13 -29.94 -12.48 -1.65
C VAL A 13 -30.31 -11.19 -0.91
N LYS A 14 -31.60 -10.96 -0.71
CA LYS A 14 -32.12 -9.84 0.10
C LYS A 14 -31.92 -10.19 1.57
N VAL A 15 -30.85 -9.70 2.19
CA VAL A 15 -30.69 -9.75 3.65
C VAL A 15 -31.43 -8.55 4.26
N SER A 16 -32.47 -8.85 5.03
CA SER A 16 -33.27 -7.87 5.76
C SER A 16 -32.45 -7.25 6.90
N SER A 17 -32.49 -5.92 7.01
CA SER A 17 -31.67 -5.07 7.89
C SER A 17 -31.85 -5.30 9.39
N THR A 18 -32.81 -6.14 9.79
CA THR A 18 -33.14 -6.41 11.19
C THR A 18 -32.43 -7.63 11.79
N SER A 19 -31.89 -8.55 10.98
CA SER A 19 -31.19 -9.73 11.50
C SER A 19 -29.76 -9.47 11.99
N LEU A 20 -29.14 -8.33 11.63
CA LEU A 20 -27.78 -8.02 12.06
C LEU A 20 -27.69 -7.40 13.46
N LEU A 21 -28.81 -6.91 14.03
CA LEU A 21 -28.79 -6.05 15.21
C LEU A 21 -28.88 -6.79 16.57
N MET A 22 -29.12 -8.11 16.58
CA MET A 22 -29.35 -8.87 17.83
C MET A 22 -28.17 -9.74 18.29
N ALA A 23 -27.02 -9.71 17.61
CA ALA A 23 -25.87 -10.58 17.92
C ALA A 23 -24.81 -9.95 18.85
N LEU A 24 -25.00 -8.75 19.40
CA LEU A 24 -23.96 -8.04 20.16
C LEU A 24 -24.21 -7.87 21.67
N GLN A 25 -25.23 -8.50 22.24
CA GLN A 25 -25.41 -8.49 23.69
C GLN A 25 -24.97 -9.81 24.31
N ARG A 26 -23.74 -9.81 24.82
CA ARG A 26 -23.26 -10.43 26.08
C ARG A 26 -21.86 -10.98 25.89
N SER A 27 -20.85 -10.19 26.28
CA SER A 27 -19.75 -10.65 27.15
C SER A 27 -18.85 -9.46 27.46
N ASN A 28 -18.92 -9.04 28.71
CA ASN A 28 -18.10 -8.03 29.34
C ASN A 28 -16.68 -8.60 29.52
N VAL A 29 -15.90 -8.64 28.44
CA VAL A 29 -14.46 -8.88 28.48
C VAL A 29 -13.82 -7.49 28.47
N VAL A 30 -13.13 -7.16 29.55
CA VAL A 30 -12.29 -5.96 29.70
C VAL A 30 -11.26 -5.95 28.56
N PHE A 31 -11.65 -5.31 27.47
CA PHE A 31 -10.78 -4.99 26.34
C PHE A 31 -9.87 -3.86 26.81
N VAL A 32 -8.66 -4.23 27.21
CA VAL A 32 -7.56 -3.30 27.42
C VAL A 32 -7.46 -2.45 26.15
N PRO A 33 -7.57 -1.11 26.23
CA PRO A 33 -7.58 -0.24 25.06
C PRO A 33 -6.19 -0.21 24.40
N MET A 34 -5.90 -1.25 23.61
CA MET A 34 -4.98 -1.20 22.47
C MET A 34 -5.65 -0.39 21.35
N TYR A 35 -5.89 0.89 21.62
CA TYR A 35 -6.19 1.85 20.56
C TYR A 35 -4.87 2.12 19.84
N ILE A 36 -4.58 1.26 18.87
CA ILE A 36 -3.80 1.64 17.70
C ILE A 36 -4.70 2.64 16.96
N PRO A 37 -4.38 3.94 16.91
CA PRO A 37 -5.21 4.90 16.20
C PRO A 37 -5.20 4.56 14.70
N LEU A 38 -6.36 4.08 14.23
CA LEU A 38 -6.70 3.97 12.81
C LEU A 38 -6.74 5.40 12.24
N GLY A 39 -5.59 5.86 11.77
CA GLY A 39 -5.39 7.21 11.23
C GLY A 39 -3.96 7.48 10.77
N VAL A 40 -2.98 6.68 11.21
CA VAL A 40 -1.63 6.71 10.65
C VAL A 40 -1.56 5.67 9.54
N VAL A 41 -2.08 6.00 8.37
CA VAL A 41 -1.49 5.43 7.16
C VAL A 41 -0.03 5.91 7.17
N PRO A 42 0.98 5.03 7.09
CA PRO A 42 2.34 5.50 6.87
C PRO A 42 2.34 6.16 5.50
N THR A 43 2.18 7.48 5.49
CA THR A 43 2.53 8.30 4.35
C THR A 43 3.92 7.83 3.92
N PRO A 44 4.13 7.47 2.64
CA PRO A 44 5.47 7.26 2.14
C PRO A 44 6.27 8.45 2.61
N CYS A 45 7.36 8.20 3.34
CA CYS A 45 8.27 9.21 3.83
C CYS A 45 8.97 9.87 2.63
N ALA A 46 8.21 10.65 1.88
CA ALA A 46 8.63 11.59 0.86
C ALA A 46 9.03 12.85 1.63
N SER A 47 10.34 13.09 1.66
CA SER A 47 11.02 14.26 2.23
C SER A 47 10.76 14.54 3.72
N VAL A 48 11.57 13.92 4.60
CA VAL A 48 11.79 14.43 5.97
C VAL A 48 12.96 15.43 6.03
N ASP A 49 13.20 16.17 4.93
CA ASP A 49 14.40 17.01 4.83
C ASP A 49 14.38 18.21 5.79
N GLU A 50 13.23 18.62 6.37
CA GLU A 50 13.16 19.90 7.08
C GLU A 50 12.72 19.85 8.57
N ALA A 51 12.36 18.70 9.14
CA ALA A 51 11.76 18.67 10.49
C ALA A 51 12.67 18.14 11.61
N CYS A 52 13.93 17.78 11.34
CA CYS A 52 14.80 17.17 12.35
C CYS A 52 16.26 17.68 12.32
N ALA A 53 16.59 18.86 11.81
CA ALA A 53 17.99 19.30 11.79
C ALA A 53 18.51 19.92 13.10
N GLU A 54 17.65 20.42 14.00
CA GLU A 54 18.07 21.39 15.03
C GLU A 54 18.12 20.89 16.49
N LEU A 55 17.84 19.62 16.77
CA LEU A 55 17.97 19.08 18.13
C LEU A 55 18.99 17.95 18.16
N SER A 56 20.18 18.35 18.59
CA SER A 56 21.33 17.51 18.92
C SER A 56 20.94 16.38 19.88
N LEU A 57 21.28 15.15 19.48
CA LEU A 57 21.48 13.97 20.32
C LEU A 57 20.35 13.68 21.32
N ASP A 58 19.21 13.19 20.83
CA ASP A 58 18.29 12.42 21.67
C ASP A 58 19.04 11.21 22.27
N PRO A 59 19.21 11.12 23.60
CA PRO A 59 19.92 10.01 24.25
C PRO A 59 19.21 8.65 24.07
N GLY A 60 18.04 8.62 23.43
CA GLY A 60 17.30 7.41 23.10
C GLY A 60 17.54 6.84 21.69
N CYS A 61 18.28 7.53 20.81
CA CYS A 61 18.50 7.08 19.43
C CYS A 61 19.91 6.49 19.25
N PRO A 62 20.06 5.17 19.01
CA PRO A 62 21.38 4.55 18.89
C PRO A 62 22.15 4.96 17.62
N THR A 63 21.44 5.46 16.61
CA THR A 63 22.03 5.88 15.33
C THR A 63 21.31 7.09 14.74
N ILE A 64 21.99 7.81 13.84
CA ILE A 64 21.41 8.93 13.07
C ILE A 64 20.15 8.48 12.31
N GLY A 65 20.15 7.25 11.77
CA GLY A 65 19.00 6.67 11.07
C GLY A 65 17.83 6.25 11.94
N SER A 66 17.97 6.27 13.27
CA SER A 66 16.93 5.85 14.22
C SER A 66 15.97 6.98 14.61
N ARG A 67 16.25 8.24 14.24
CA ARG A 67 15.46 9.42 14.62
C ARG A 67 13.99 9.35 14.18
N GLY A 68 13.72 8.73 13.04
CA GLY A 68 12.35 8.51 12.54
C GLY A 68 11.72 7.18 12.98
N HIS A 69 12.26 6.50 14.00
CA HIS A 69 11.78 5.16 14.36
C HIS A 69 10.37 5.20 14.95
N VAL A 70 10.13 6.10 15.92
CA VAL A 70 8.84 6.25 16.60
C VAL A 70 7.73 6.62 15.60
N THR A 71 8.06 7.39 14.57
CA THR A 71 7.13 7.82 13.52
C THR A 71 6.98 6.79 12.39
N GLY A 72 7.74 5.69 12.40
CA GLY A 72 7.74 4.69 11.32
C GLY A 72 8.48 5.12 10.04
N CYS A 73 8.93 6.37 9.96
CA CYS A 73 9.65 6.94 8.82
C CYS A 73 11.11 6.48 8.70
N CYS A 74 11.62 5.73 9.67
CA CYS A 74 12.99 5.22 9.65
C CYS A 74 13.24 4.21 8.51
N LYS A 75 14.51 4.01 8.15
CA LYS A 75 14.94 2.94 7.24
C LYS A 75 15.71 1.88 8.03
N PRO A 76 15.23 0.62 8.14
CA PRO A 76 15.87 -0.39 8.97
C PRO A 76 17.25 -0.77 8.42
N CYS A 77 18.22 -0.96 9.30
CA CYS A 77 19.57 -1.39 8.93
C CYS A 77 19.57 -2.85 8.48
N ARG A 78 20.05 -3.11 7.26
CA ARG A 78 20.17 -4.47 6.70
C ARG A 78 21.18 -5.35 7.45
N PHE A 79 22.13 -4.73 8.14
CA PHE A 79 23.28 -5.42 8.72
C PHE A 79 23.22 -5.56 10.24
N PHE A 80 22.37 -4.81 10.93
CA PHE A 80 22.32 -4.82 12.39
C PHE A 80 21.98 -6.18 12.98
N HIS A 81 21.04 -6.92 12.38
CA HIS A 81 20.63 -8.27 12.81
C HIS A 81 21.38 -9.41 12.11
N LYS A 82 22.47 -9.10 11.38
CA LYS A 82 23.34 -10.15 10.83
C LYS A 82 24.39 -10.55 11.86
N GLU A 83 24.96 -11.75 11.72
CA GLU A 83 26.01 -12.22 12.63
C GLU A 83 27.24 -11.30 12.65
N GLU A 84 27.61 -10.70 11.51
CA GLU A 84 28.69 -9.70 11.44
C GLU A 84 28.34 -8.35 12.08
N GLY A 85 27.05 -8.07 12.34
CA GLY A 85 26.58 -6.78 12.84
C GLY A 85 26.75 -5.60 11.87
N CYS A 86 26.34 -4.41 12.31
CA CYS A 86 26.52 -3.17 11.55
C CYS A 86 27.91 -2.57 11.78
N ARG A 87 28.69 -2.43 10.71
CA ARG A 87 30.06 -1.87 10.75
C ARG A 87 30.13 -0.38 11.07
N PHE A 88 29.02 0.34 10.88
CA PHE A 88 28.96 1.81 11.05
C PHE A 88 28.65 2.25 12.49
N GLY A 89 28.29 1.32 13.38
CA GLY A 89 27.98 1.64 14.78
C GLY A 89 26.95 2.76 14.92
N SER A 90 27.25 3.74 15.78
CA SER A 90 26.41 4.92 16.04
C SER A 90 26.30 5.89 14.86
N GLN A 91 27.25 5.86 13.93
CA GLN A 91 27.22 6.68 12.71
C GLN A 91 26.38 6.06 11.59
N CYS A 92 25.72 4.92 11.84
CA CYS A 92 24.88 4.30 10.83
C CYS A 92 23.72 5.25 10.43
N LYS A 93 23.58 5.45 9.12
CA LYS A 93 22.44 6.21 8.53
C LYS A 93 21.13 5.42 8.54
N PHE A 94 21.15 4.18 9.04
CA PHE A 94 19.99 3.30 9.13
C PHE A 94 19.62 3.02 10.59
N CYS A 95 18.36 2.66 10.79
CA CYS A 95 17.77 2.40 12.10
C CYS A 95 18.23 1.06 12.66
N HIS A 96 18.72 1.07 13.91
CA HIS A 96 19.06 -0.14 14.67
C HIS A 96 17.94 -0.58 15.62
N LEU A 97 16.89 0.24 15.82
CA LEU A 97 15.76 -0.08 16.70
C LEU A 97 14.73 -1.01 16.04
N CYS A 98 14.73 -1.12 14.71
CA CYS A 98 13.83 -2.02 13.99
C CYS A 98 14.15 -3.49 14.26
N GLY A 99 13.13 -4.35 14.37
CA GLY A 99 13.31 -5.79 14.52
C GLY A 99 13.89 -6.49 13.28
N PRO A 100 14.35 -7.76 13.41
CA PRO A 100 15.05 -8.49 12.36
C PRO A 100 14.21 -8.72 11.09
N ARG A 101 12.89 -8.86 11.25
CA ARG A 101 11.96 -9.11 10.14
C ARG A 101 11.50 -7.84 9.42
N GLU A 102 11.73 -6.67 10.00
CA GLU A 102 11.20 -5.39 9.51
C GLU A 102 11.75 -5.02 8.12
N THR A 103 13.03 -5.32 7.88
CA THR A 103 13.67 -5.11 6.57
C THR A 103 13.02 -5.94 5.47
N ALA A 104 12.56 -7.16 5.78
CA ALA A 104 11.94 -8.06 4.82
C ALA A 104 10.46 -7.70 4.60
N LEU A 105 9.75 -7.31 5.66
CA LEU A 105 8.35 -6.88 5.59
C LEU A 105 8.20 -5.62 4.73
N ARG A 106 9.01 -4.58 4.99
CA ARG A 106 8.97 -3.33 4.19
C ARG A 106 9.28 -3.56 2.71
N LYS A 107 10.28 -4.39 2.42
CA LYS A 107 10.58 -4.77 1.02
C LYS A 107 9.44 -5.54 0.36
N LYS A 108 8.73 -6.38 1.11
CA LYS A 108 7.58 -7.14 0.58
C LYS A 108 6.41 -6.22 0.29
N SER A 109 6.11 -5.27 1.19
CA SER A 109 5.03 -4.29 0.97
C SER A 109 5.34 -3.35 -0.19
N GLU A 110 6.56 -2.83 -0.28
CA GLU A 110 7.01 -1.97 -1.40
C GLU A 110 6.81 -2.69 -2.74
N LYS A 111 7.28 -3.94 -2.86
CA LYS A 111 7.07 -4.76 -4.07
C LYS A 111 5.61 -5.03 -4.37
N GLY A 112 4.78 -5.21 -3.33
CA GLY A 112 3.34 -5.43 -3.49
C GLY A 112 2.65 -4.21 -4.09
N ILE A 113 2.95 -3.02 -3.55
CA ILE A 113 2.42 -1.75 -4.03
C ILE A 113 2.87 -1.48 -5.47
N SER A 114 4.17 -1.62 -5.77
CA SER A 114 4.67 -1.44 -7.14
C SER A 114 3.97 -2.37 -8.13
N LYS A 115 3.79 -3.65 -7.80
CA LYS A 115 3.07 -4.60 -8.66
C LYS A 115 1.61 -4.23 -8.89
N LEU A 116 0.92 -3.72 -7.87
CA LEU A 116 -0.46 -3.25 -8.02
C LEU A 116 -0.51 -2.02 -8.92
N GLN A 117 0.41 -1.09 -8.73
CA GLN A 117 0.51 0.11 -9.55
C GLN A 117 0.84 -0.22 -11.01
N ASP A 118 1.74 -1.16 -11.26
CA ASP A 118 2.05 -1.64 -12.62
C ASP A 118 0.81 -2.25 -13.30
N ARG A 119 0.00 -3.01 -12.57
CA ARG A 119 -1.27 -3.56 -13.10
C ARG A 119 -2.27 -2.47 -13.45
N VAL A 120 -2.49 -1.52 -12.54
CA VAL A 120 -3.39 -0.37 -12.79
C VAL A 120 -2.90 0.45 -13.97
N ASN A 121 -1.59 0.71 -14.06
CA ASN A 121 -1.00 1.44 -15.18
C ASN A 121 -1.17 0.70 -16.50
N THR A 122 -0.98 -0.62 -16.52
CA THR A 122 -1.15 -1.44 -17.73
C THR A 122 -2.62 -1.44 -18.19
N GLU A 123 -3.55 -1.62 -17.26
CA GLU A 123 -4.99 -1.59 -17.55
C GLU A 123 -5.43 -0.20 -18.05
N LEU A 124 -4.91 0.88 -17.45
CA LEU A 124 -5.18 2.25 -17.87
C LEU A 124 -4.64 2.53 -19.28
N VAL A 125 -3.39 2.15 -19.56
CA VAL A 125 -2.78 2.34 -20.88
C VAL A 125 -3.56 1.57 -21.94
N GLN A 126 -3.95 0.33 -21.65
CA GLN A 126 -4.75 -0.46 -22.59
C GLN A 126 -6.12 0.19 -22.87
N ALA A 127 -6.83 0.65 -21.83
CA ALA A 127 -8.11 1.32 -22.00
C ALA A 127 -8.01 2.60 -22.84
N ILE A 128 -6.92 3.37 -22.66
CA ILE A 128 -6.65 4.55 -23.49
C ILE A 128 -6.43 4.16 -24.95
N LEU A 129 -5.62 3.13 -25.21
CA LEU A 129 -5.36 2.66 -26.57
C LEU A 129 -6.65 2.19 -27.27
N ASP A 130 -7.51 1.44 -26.58
CA ASP A 130 -8.77 0.93 -27.15
C ASP A 130 -9.75 2.08 -27.47
N ALA A 131 -9.81 3.11 -26.61
CA ALA A 131 -10.63 4.30 -26.84
C ALA A 131 -10.14 5.11 -28.05
N LEU A 132 -8.82 5.24 -28.23
CA LEU A 132 -8.24 5.92 -29.39
C LEU A 132 -8.47 5.13 -30.69
N ALA A 133 -8.30 3.81 -30.67
CA ALA A 133 -8.55 2.96 -31.83
C ALA A 133 -10.01 3.06 -32.32
N SER A 134 -10.96 3.15 -31.39
CA SER A 134 -12.39 3.30 -31.71
C SER A 134 -12.70 4.64 -32.42
N GLN A 135 -11.93 5.70 -32.14
CA GLN A 135 -12.12 7.00 -32.80
C GLN A 135 -11.60 7.01 -34.26
N VAL A 136 -10.56 6.24 -34.55
CA VAL A 136 -9.99 6.16 -35.91
C VAL A 136 -10.97 5.49 -36.86
N SER A 137 -11.62 4.40 -36.46
CA SER A 137 -12.58 3.66 -37.30
C SER A 137 -13.78 4.50 -37.78
N SER A 138 -14.19 5.51 -37.00
CA SER A 138 -15.33 6.38 -37.36
C SER A 138 -15.00 7.48 -38.39
N LYS A 139 -13.72 7.78 -38.65
CA LYS A 139 -13.29 8.85 -39.58
C LYS A 139 -12.99 8.35 -40.99
N GLU A 140 -12.78 7.05 -41.17
CA GLU A 140 -12.37 6.47 -42.46
C GLU A 140 -13.54 6.33 -43.44
N SER A 141 -14.79 6.29 -42.96
CA SER A 141 -15.99 6.17 -43.80
C SER A 141 -16.48 7.48 -44.44
N GLY A 142 -15.77 8.60 -44.23
CA GLY A 142 -16.17 9.92 -44.75
C GLY A 142 -15.43 10.40 -46.01
N PHE A 143 -14.45 9.64 -46.52
CA PHE A 143 -13.62 10.07 -47.66
C PHE A 143 -13.95 9.27 -48.92
N ILE A 144 -15.13 9.50 -49.49
CA ILE A 144 -15.41 9.12 -50.88
C ILE A 144 -15.28 10.41 -51.71
N VAL A 145 -14.11 10.59 -52.33
CA VAL A 145 -13.90 11.62 -53.35
C VAL A 145 -14.58 11.13 -54.63
N SER A 146 -15.70 11.72 -55.00
CA SER A 146 -16.34 11.52 -56.30
C SER A 146 -15.46 12.15 -57.40
N LEU A 147 -15.04 11.31 -58.35
CA LEU A 147 -14.42 11.69 -59.63
C LEU A 147 -15.49 11.88 -60.70
#